data_AF-A0A8T0BK14-F1
#
_entry.id   AF-A0A8T0BK14-F1
#
_cell.length_a   1.000
_cell.length_b   1.000
_cell.length_c   1.000
_cell.angle_alpha   90.00
_cell.angle_beta   90.00
_cell.angle_gamma   90.00
#
_symmetry.space_group_name_H-M   'P 1'
#
loop_
_entity.id
_entity.type
_entity.pdbx_description
1 polymer ?
#
loop_
_entity_poly.entity_id
_entity_poly.type
_entity_poly.pdbx_seq_one_letter_code
_entity_poly.pdbx_strand_id
1 'polypeptide(L)'
;MIVCQLSPARCCENLMALAKEARKGILSSMHPSFNLLKLTRQLLIRELPDNAHLLASGKLCVSLTRLSDGKNVLVSEFTSKDDLIQALYCSCFFPLYCGVVPPSYHGTHYVDGALSDSAPYSSLKNTIIVSPFSGESDICPYDNPVYCQEVRHCNMSLNINLVNVHRVIQAFFPPEPEIMAEICHNGYKNTLVFLKDNDFLHDSIYTKVVLDKCPWFNTHNYQWQDNNIEPGQSGPVLDRQDDNLLPVYIQKVFCKACVKKPGWTSELFAVKFVTVILVVCILPVEVVYLMLLRFSGWMLKMVSGCEITSQIKALVWMKLSEKRFSHCKS
;
A
#
# COMPACT_ATOMS: atom_id res chain seq x y z
N MET A 1 -8.52 -10.86 6.64
CA MET A 1 -7.90 -12.16 6.29
C MET A 1 -7.42 -12.91 7.52
N ILE A 2 -6.51 -12.33 8.33
CA ILE A 2 -5.98 -12.95 9.57
C ILE A 2 -7.11 -13.29 10.55
N VAL A 3 -7.95 -12.31 10.88
CA VAL A 3 -9.03 -12.47 11.87
C VAL A 3 -10.06 -13.54 11.46
N CYS A 4 -10.31 -13.68 10.15
CA CYS A 4 -11.21 -14.70 9.60
C CYS A 4 -10.51 -16.01 9.24
N GLN A 5 -9.22 -16.17 9.60
CA GLN A 5 -8.41 -17.37 9.35
C GLN A 5 -8.40 -17.83 7.87
N LEU A 6 -8.40 -16.87 6.94
CA LEU A 6 -8.30 -17.20 5.52
C LEU A 6 -6.92 -17.80 5.20
N SER A 7 -6.89 -18.80 4.32
CA SER A 7 -5.65 -19.41 3.85
C SER A 7 -4.72 -18.36 3.22
N PRO A 8 -3.48 -18.18 3.71
CA PRO A 8 -2.53 -17.26 3.10
C PRO A 8 -2.28 -17.57 1.62
N ALA A 9 -2.26 -18.85 1.25
CA ALA A 9 -2.12 -19.29 -0.14
C ALA A 9 -3.24 -18.74 -1.01
N ARG A 10 -4.49 -18.86 -0.52
CA ARG A 10 -5.67 -18.41 -1.22
C ARG A 10 -5.68 -16.89 -1.38
N CYS A 11 -5.22 -16.17 -0.36
CA CYS A 11 -5.08 -14.72 -0.42
C CYS A 11 -4.04 -14.29 -1.47
N CYS A 12 -2.89 -14.97 -1.53
CA CYS A 12 -1.88 -14.76 -2.57
C CYS A 12 -2.44 -15.06 -3.98
N GLU A 13 -3.24 -16.13 -4.15
CA GLU A 13 -3.89 -16.43 -5.43
C GLU A 13 -4.81 -15.29 -5.88
N ASN A 14 -5.64 -14.78 -4.96
CA ASN A 14 -6.56 -13.69 -5.24
C ASN A 14 -5.84 -12.38 -5.57
N LEU A 15 -4.76 -12.07 -4.84
CA LEU A 15 -3.91 -10.91 -5.12
C LEU A 15 -3.30 -11.00 -6.53
N MET A 16 -2.74 -12.16 -6.88
CA MET A 16 -2.16 -12.40 -8.20
C MET A 16 -3.22 -12.30 -9.31
N ALA A 17 -4.42 -12.82 -9.07
CA ALA A 17 -5.53 -12.73 -10.03
C ALA A 17 -5.99 -11.27 -10.25
N LEU A 18 -6.10 -10.47 -9.17
CA LEU A 18 -6.42 -9.05 -9.27
C LEU A 18 -5.35 -8.27 -10.04
N ALA A 19 -4.08 -8.48 -9.71
CA ALA A 19 -2.96 -7.84 -10.40
C ALA A 19 -2.98 -8.19 -11.89
N LYS A 20 -3.22 -9.47 -12.23
CA LYS A 20 -3.33 -9.90 -13.63
C LYS A 20 -4.51 -9.26 -14.34
N GLU A 21 -5.66 -9.13 -13.69
CA GLU A 21 -6.83 -8.45 -14.25
C GLU A 21 -6.53 -6.96 -14.51
N ALA A 22 -5.88 -6.30 -13.56
CA ALA A 22 -5.46 -4.90 -13.67
C ALA A 22 -4.47 -4.65 -14.82
N ARG A 23 -3.75 -5.68 -15.28
CA ARG A 23 -2.77 -5.55 -16.38
C ARG A 23 -3.32 -5.90 -17.76
N LYS A 24 -4.55 -6.42 -17.89
CA LYS A 24 -5.08 -6.90 -19.19
C LYS A 24 -5.16 -5.84 -20.29
N GLY A 25 -5.22 -4.55 -19.94
CA GLY A 25 -5.32 -3.45 -20.91
C GLY A 25 -4.04 -2.62 -21.02
N ILE A 26 -3.92 -1.88 -22.12
CA ILE A 26 -2.82 -0.92 -22.37
C ILE A 26 -2.74 0.12 -21.23
N LEU A 27 -3.90 0.63 -20.78
CA LEU A 27 -4.00 1.58 -19.66
C LEU A 27 -3.90 0.93 -18.27
N SER A 28 -3.68 -0.39 -18.21
CA SER A 28 -3.64 -1.16 -16.97
C SER A 28 -4.84 -0.85 -16.05
N SER A 29 -4.60 -0.59 -14.76
CA SER A 29 -5.62 -0.31 -13.75
C SER A 29 -6.40 0.98 -14.00
N MET A 30 -5.95 1.84 -14.92
CA MET A 30 -6.69 3.04 -15.34
C MET A 30 -7.67 2.77 -16.49
N HIS A 31 -7.73 1.54 -17.00
CA HIS A 31 -8.67 1.19 -18.05
C HIS A 31 -10.12 1.30 -17.53
N PRO A 32 -11.05 1.98 -18.24
CA PRO A 32 -12.41 2.20 -17.75
C PRO A 32 -13.23 0.94 -17.44
N SER A 33 -12.89 -0.21 -18.05
CA SER A 33 -13.54 -1.49 -17.73
C SER A 33 -12.98 -2.17 -16.48
N PHE A 34 -11.81 -1.75 -16.00
CA PHE A 34 -11.24 -2.26 -14.76
C PHE A 34 -11.87 -1.51 -13.59
N ASN A 35 -12.42 -2.28 -12.64
CA ASN A 35 -13.02 -1.74 -11.44
C ASN A 35 -12.51 -2.52 -10.24
N LEU A 36 -11.43 -2.00 -9.63
CA LEU A 36 -10.77 -2.62 -8.49
C LEU A 36 -11.76 -2.92 -7.37
N LEU A 37 -12.57 -1.93 -6.97
CA LEU A 37 -13.51 -2.09 -5.87
C LEU A 37 -14.56 -3.16 -6.13
N LYS A 38 -15.13 -3.21 -7.34
CA LYS A 38 -16.10 -4.24 -7.72
C LYS A 38 -15.48 -5.64 -7.61
N LEU A 39 -14.26 -5.82 -8.12
CA LEU A 39 -13.53 -7.09 -8.03
C LEU A 39 -13.23 -7.45 -6.57
N THR A 40 -12.74 -6.49 -5.77
CA THR A 40 -12.48 -6.66 -4.34
C THR A 40 -13.74 -7.08 -3.59
N ARG A 41 -14.88 -6.42 -3.84
CA ARG A 41 -16.17 -6.79 -3.22
C ARG A 41 -16.57 -8.22 -3.56
N GLN A 42 -16.48 -8.61 -4.82
CA GLN A 42 -16.80 -9.97 -5.27
C GLN A 42 -15.90 -11.01 -4.59
N LEU A 43 -14.60 -10.71 -4.44
CA LEU A 43 -13.67 -11.56 -3.71
C LEU A 43 -14.03 -11.67 -2.23
N LEU A 44 -14.34 -10.56 -1.56
CA LEU A 44 -14.73 -10.58 -0.15
C LEU A 44 -16.02 -11.40 0.09
N ILE A 45 -17.03 -11.24 -0.77
CA ILE A 45 -18.27 -12.02 -0.71
C ILE A 45 -17.99 -13.52 -0.84
N ARG A 46 -17.13 -13.88 -1.80
CA ARG A 46 -16.79 -15.28 -2.12
C ARG A 46 -15.93 -15.94 -1.06
N GLU A 47 -14.95 -15.22 -0.49
CA GLU A 47 -13.89 -15.80 0.33
C GLU A 47 -14.14 -15.68 1.84
N LEU A 48 -14.89 -14.66 2.29
CA LEU A 48 -15.21 -14.53 3.71
C LEU A 48 -16.25 -15.59 4.13
N PRO A 49 -16.10 -16.25 5.29
CA PRO A 49 -17.13 -17.12 5.83
C PRO A 49 -18.37 -16.31 6.24
N ASP A 50 -19.54 -16.95 6.33
CA ASP A 50 -20.80 -16.24 6.60
C ASP A 50 -20.84 -15.59 7.99
N ASN A 51 -20.13 -16.15 8.96
CA ASN A 51 -19.93 -15.58 10.29
C ASN A 51 -18.74 -14.62 10.40
N ALA A 52 -18.18 -14.13 9.29
CA ALA A 52 -16.98 -13.27 9.31
C ALA A 52 -17.11 -12.02 10.18
N HIS A 53 -18.30 -11.42 10.24
CA HIS A 53 -18.59 -10.26 11.08
C HIS A 53 -18.49 -10.57 12.57
N LEU A 54 -18.88 -11.76 13.01
CA LEU A 54 -18.71 -12.22 14.40
C LEU A 54 -17.23 -12.48 14.72
N LEU A 55 -16.48 -13.02 13.75
CA LEU A 55 -15.05 -13.25 13.92
C LEU A 55 -14.27 -11.92 13.99
N ALA A 56 -14.69 -10.93 13.19
CA ALA A 56 -14.05 -9.63 13.04
C ALA A 56 -14.36 -8.64 14.16
N SER A 57 -15.58 -8.67 14.70
CA SER A 57 -16.02 -7.70 15.71
C SER A 57 -15.14 -7.75 16.96
N GLY A 58 -14.76 -6.58 17.47
CA GLY A 58 -13.83 -6.43 18.60
C GLY A 58 -12.37 -6.80 18.31
N LYS A 59 -12.04 -7.33 17.12
CA LYS A 59 -10.68 -7.75 16.73
C LYS A 59 -10.11 -7.03 15.51
N LEU A 60 -10.97 -6.52 14.65
CA LEU A 60 -10.62 -5.75 13.46
C LEU A 60 -11.14 -4.32 13.63
N CYS A 61 -10.24 -3.33 13.51
CA CYS A 61 -10.60 -1.92 13.41
C CYS A 61 -10.40 -1.46 11.96
N VAL A 62 -11.45 -0.91 11.35
CA VAL A 62 -11.42 -0.38 9.99
C VAL A 62 -11.40 1.15 10.05
N SER A 63 -10.35 1.75 9.50
CA SER A 63 -10.19 3.19 9.40
C SER A 63 -10.98 3.74 8.20
N LEU A 64 -11.86 4.70 8.46
CA LEU A 64 -12.67 5.36 7.44
C LEU A 64 -12.48 6.87 7.50
N THR A 65 -12.34 7.50 6.34
CA THR A 65 -12.31 8.95 6.25
C THR A 65 -13.70 9.46 5.88
N ARG A 66 -14.37 10.16 6.80
CA ARG A 66 -15.73 10.67 6.57
C ARG A 66 -15.71 11.82 5.57
N LEU A 67 -16.53 11.72 4.52
CA LEU A 67 -16.49 12.66 3.40
C LEU A 67 -16.91 14.08 3.78
N SER A 68 -17.83 14.23 4.73
CA SER A 68 -18.45 15.53 5.06
C SER A 68 -17.50 16.51 5.73
N ASP A 69 -16.58 16.01 6.56
CA ASP A 69 -15.70 16.82 7.42
C ASP A 69 -14.25 16.33 7.46
N GLY A 70 -13.92 15.29 6.70
CA GLY A 70 -12.59 14.71 6.59
C GLY A 70 -12.09 13.97 7.84
N LYS A 71 -12.94 13.80 8.86
CA LYS A 71 -12.53 13.18 10.11
C LYS A 71 -12.40 11.66 9.97
N ASN A 72 -11.44 11.10 10.70
CA ASN A 72 -11.31 9.66 10.84
C ASN A 72 -12.44 9.08 11.69
N VAL A 73 -12.93 7.91 11.29
CA VAL A 73 -13.89 7.08 12.03
C VAL A 73 -13.36 5.66 12.04
N LEU A 74 -13.15 5.11 13.24
CA LEU A 74 -12.78 3.70 13.41
C LEU A 74 -14.04 2.87 13.65
N VAL A 75 -14.23 1.84 12.83
CA VAL A 75 -15.33 0.87 12.96
C VAL A 75 -14.76 -0.46 13.40
N SER A 76 -15.22 -0.98 14.53
CA SER A 76 -14.75 -2.26 15.10
C SER A 76 -15.84 -3.29 15.33
N GLU A 77 -17.11 -2.90 15.22
CA GLU A 77 -18.27 -3.78 15.45
C GLU A 77 -19.07 -3.91 14.16
N PHE A 78 -19.46 -5.14 13.81
CA PHE A 78 -20.12 -5.46 12.55
C PHE A 78 -21.35 -6.33 12.80
N THR A 79 -22.50 -5.89 12.29
CA THR A 79 -23.80 -6.53 12.51
C THR A 79 -24.07 -7.71 11.57
N SER A 80 -23.41 -7.76 10.41
CA SER A 80 -23.54 -8.83 9.41
C SER A 80 -22.30 -8.91 8.51
N LYS A 81 -22.17 -10.00 7.73
CA LYS A 81 -21.09 -10.14 6.73
C LYS A 81 -21.12 -8.99 5.71
N ASP A 82 -22.31 -8.58 5.25
CA ASP A 82 -22.45 -7.46 4.33
C ASP A 82 -22.07 -6.12 4.97
N ASP A 83 -22.37 -5.93 6.25
CA ASP A 83 -21.98 -4.74 7.03
C ASP A 83 -20.44 -4.64 7.14
N LEU A 84 -19.76 -5.74 7.46
CA LEU A 84 -18.29 -5.82 7.44
C LEU A 84 -17.73 -5.52 6.05
N ILE A 85 -18.28 -6.15 5.00
CA ILE A 85 -17.83 -5.94 3.62
C ILE A 85 -18.04 -4.48 3.22
N GLN A 86 -19.14 -3.84 3.63
CA GLN A 86 -19.41 -2.45 3.30
C GLN A 86 -18.41 -1.49 3.97
N ALA A 87 -18.06 -1.72 5.24
CA ALA A 87 -17.01 -0.97 5.91
C ALA A 87 -15.66 -1.10 5.17
N LEU A 88 -15.25 -2.34 4.84
CA LEU A 88 -14.03 -2.59 4.06
C LEU A 88 -14.08 -1.94 2.67
N TYR A 89 -15.23 -1.98 2.00
CA TYR A 89 -15.45 -1.38 0.68
C TYR A 89 -15.30 0.14 0.70
N CYS A 90 -15.80 0.80 1.74
CA CYS A 90 -15.58 2.22 1.98
C CYS A 90 -14.11 2.53 2.28
N SER A 91 -13.47 1.72 3.12
CA SER A 91 -12.08 1.91 3.56
C SER A 91 -11.03 1.79 2.45
N CYS A 92 -11.37 1.18 1.31
CA CYS A 92 -10.45 1.04 0.17
C CYS A 92 -10.86 1.91 -1.04
N PHE A 93 -11.84 2.79 -0.88
CA PHE A 93 -12.22 3.74 -1.92
C PHE A 93 -11.21 4.89 -1.97
N PHE A 94 -10.18 4.75 -2.81
CA PHE A 94 -9.27 5.86 -3.12
C PHE A 94 -9.90 6.75 -4.20
N PRO A 95 -10.20 8.03 -3.91
CA PRO A 95 -10.87 8.93 -4.86
C PRO A 95 -10.12 9.05 -6.19
N LEU A 96 -10.87 9.23 -7.28
CA LEU A 96 -10.39 9.30 -8.67
C LEU A 96 -9.83 7.98 -9.24
N TYR A 97 -9.12 7.19 -8.43
CA TYR A 97 -8.62 5.88 -8.84
C TYR A 97 -9.73 4.83 -8.87
N CYS A 98 -10.52 4.73 -7.79
CA CYS A 98 -11.63 3.79 -7.70
C CYS A 98 -12.95 4.34 -8.29
N GLY A 99 -12.98 5.62 -8.66
CA GLY A 99 -14.14 6.33 -9.18
C GLY A 99 -14.37 7.69 -8.54
N VAL A 100 -15.48 8.35 -8.90
CA VAL A 100 -15.83 9.72 -8.45
C VAL A 100 -17.00 9.78 -7.47
N VAL A 101 -17.70 8.66 -7.26
CA VAL A 101 -18.84 8.57 -6.32
C VAL A 101 -18.43 7.68 -5.15
N PRO A 102 -18.15 8.26 -3.98
CA PRO A 102 -17.80 7.50 -2.79
C PRO A 102 -18.98 6.64 -2.30
N PRO A 103 -18.72 5.40 -1.87
CA PRO A 103 -19.75 4.56 -1.25
C PRO A 103 -20.21 5.13 0.09
N SER A 104 -21.35 4.63 0.57
CA SER A 104 -21.88 4.96 1.90
C SER A 104 -21.85 3.77 2.85
N TYR A 105 -21.64 4.06 4.13
CA TYR A 105 -21.74 3.13 5.24
C TYR A 105 -22.72 3.75 6.26
N HIS A 106 -23.80 3.04 6.60
CA HIS A 106 -24.90 3.55 7.44
C HIS A 106 -25.41 4.94 7.03
N GLY A 107 -25.61 5.16 5.73
CA GLY A 107 -26.13 6.41 5.18
C GLY A 107 -25.13 7.56 5.08
N THR A 108 -23.90 7.39 5.58
CA THR A 108 -22.83 8.41 5.51
C THR A 108 -21.80 8.02 4.47
N HIS A 109 -21.30 8.99 3.68
CA HIS A 109 -20.27 8.73 2.66
C HIS A 109 -18.86 8.71 3.25
N TYR A 110 -18.06 7.75 2.81
CA TYR A 110 -16.68 7.55 3.27
C TYR A 110 -15.75 7.27 2.09
N VAL A 111 -14.47 7.55 2.33
CA VAL A 111 -13.35 7.25 1.44
C VAL A 111 -12.24 6.55 2.23
N ASP A 112 -11.15 6.22 1.54
CA ASP A 112 -10.03 5.47 2.09
C ASP A 112 -9.54 6.02 3.44
N GLY A 113 -9.34 5.12 4.40
CA GLY A 113 -8.91 5.45 5.76
C GLY A 113 -7.52 6.11 5.82
N ALA A 114 -6.63 5.75 4.89
CA ALA A 114 -5.27 6.28 4.83
C ALA A 114 -5.22 7.78 4.54
N LEU A 115 -6.32 8.38 4.07
CA LEU A 115 -6.44 9.82 3.84
C LEU A 115 -6.66 10.63 5.13
N SER A 116 -6.92 9.98 6.26
CA SER A 116 -7.01 10.63 7.57
C SER A 116 -6.13 9.96 8.62
N ASP A 117 -6.14 8.63 8.70
CA ASP A 117 -5.29 7.84 9.60
C ASP A 117 -5.03 6.43 9.02
N SER A 118 -3.82 6.19 8.54
CA SER A 118 -3.39 4.91 7.97
C SER A 118 -2.83 3.94 8.99
N ALA A 119 -2.50 4.40 10.20
CA ALA A 119 -1.88 3.59 11.25
C ALA A 119 -2.50 3.96 12.61
N PRO A 120 -3.80 3.65 12.80
CA PRO A 120 -4.46 3.90 14.07
C PRO A 120 -3.75 3.13 15.19
N TYR A 121 -3.67 3.74 16.37
CA TYR A 121 -2.99 3.18 17.55
C TYR A 121 -1.47 2.98 17.40
N SER A 122 -0.83 3.65 16.43
CA SER A 122 0.63 3.65 16.24
C SER A 122 1.43 4.15 17.44
N SER A 123 0.83 4.91 18.35
CA SER A 123 1.48 5.40 19.57
C SER A 123 1.50 4.40 20.73
N LEU A 124 0.80 3.26 20.62
CA LEU A 124 0.79 2.24 21.66
C LEU A 124 2.03 1.35 21.56
N LYS A 125 2.68 1.09 22.70
CA LYS A 125 3.93 0.33 22.77
C LYS A 125 3.84 -1.13 22.27
N ASN A 126 2.64 -1.70 22.27
CA ASN A 126 2.42 -3.10 21.90
C ASN A 126 1.84 -3.24 20.48
N THR A 127 1.90 -2.17 19.67
CA THR A 127 1.44 -2.18 18.28
C THR A 127 2.62 -2.49 17.37
N ILE A 128 2.45 -3.47 16.48
CA ILE A 128 3.39 -3.73 15.38
C ILE A 128 2.82 -3.10 14.11
N ILE A 129 3.58 -2.21 13.48
CA ILE A 129 3.22 -1.49 12.27
C ILE A 129 3.88 -2.15 11.07
N VAL A 130 3.06 -2.54 10.10
CA VAL A 130 3.50 -3.17 8.85
C VAL A 130 3.22 -2.22 7.68
N SER A 131 4.25 -1.90 6.90
CA SER A 131 4.15 -0.98 5.76
C SER A 131 4.75 -1.60 4.50
N PRO A 132 4.09 -1.44 3.33
CA PRO A 132 4.69 -1.81 2.04
C PRO A 132 5.74 -0.80 1.57
N PHE A 133 5.94 0.30 2.29
CA PHE A 133 6.87 1.38 1.95
C PHE A 133 7.96 1.51 3.01
N SER A 134 9.17 1.88 2.60
CA SER A 134 10.27 2.12 3.54
C SER A 134 10.02 3.38 4.38
N GLY A 135 10.35 3.32 5.66
CA GLY A 135 10.12 4.35 6.66
C GLY A 135 10.38 3.81 8.07
N GLU A 136 9.74 4.42 9.07
CA GLU A 136 9.88 4.07 10.50
C GLU A 136 8.85 3.02 10.98
N SER A 137 8.44 2.09 10.12
CA SER A 137 7.53 1.00 10.50
C SER A 137 8.32 -0.21 11.00
N ASP A 138 7.75 -0.97 11.94
CA ASP A 138 8.40 -2.17 12.50
C ASP A 138 8.74 -3.22 11.44
N ILE A 139 7.84 -3.41 10.46
CA ILE A 139 8.03 -4.32 9.33
C ILE A 139 7.83 -3.53 8.04
N CYS A 140 8.92 -3.25 7.32
CA CYS A 140 8.88 -2.61 6.01
C CYS A 140 10.09 -2.98 5.15
N PRO A 141 10.08 -2.67 3.84
CA PRO A 141 11.28 -2.78 3.02
C PRO A 141 12.42 -1.91 3.56
N TYR A 142 13.64 -2.44 3.55
CA TYR A 142 14.86 -1.72 3.93
C TYR A 142 15.55 -1.17 2.69
N ASP A 143 15.76 0.15 2.63
CA ASP A 143 16.54 0.81 1.59
C ASP A 143 17.86 1.32 2.18
N ASN A 144 18.92 1.38 1.37
CA ASN A 144 20.21 1.93 1.80
C ASN A 144 20.03 3.41 2.22
N PRO A 145 20.37 3.80 3.46
CA PRO A 145 20.00 5.10 4.05
C PRO A 145 20.83 6.28 3.54
N VAL A 146 21.39 6.21 2.32
CA VAL A 146 22.24 7.25 1.75
C VAL A 146 21.36 8.47 1.39
N TYR A 147 21.08 9.29 2.40
CA TYR A 147 20.31 10.54 2.39
C TYR A 147 18.84 10.41 1.99
N CYS A 148 18.00 9.92 2.89
CA CYS A 148 16.53 9.99 2.75
C CYS A 148 15.93 10.90 3.82
N GLN A 149 15.09 11.86 3.41
CA GLN A 149 14.26 12.63 4.34
C GLN A 149 12.98 11.83 4.63
N GLU A 150 12.65 11.62 5.90
CA GLU A 150 11.38 11.01 6.30
C GLU A 150 10.25 12.06 6.24
N VAL A 151 9.08 11.64 5.76
CA VAL A 151 7.83 12.39 5.88
C VAL A 151 6.81 11.53 6.60
N ARG A 152 6.15 12.14 7.59
CA ARG A 152 5.00 11.56 8.27
C ARG A 152 3.71 12.25 7.85
N HIS A 153 2.76 11.48 7.34
CA HIS A 153 1.43 11.99 6.98
C HIS A 153 0.36 10.96 7.32
N CYS A 154 -0.73 11.39 7.98
CA CYS A 154 -1.83 10.51 8.41
C CYS A 154 -1.34 9.27 9.19
N ASN A 155 -0.34 9.44 10.06
CA ASN A 155 0.37 8.37 10.79
C ASN A 155 1.10 7.33 9.93
N MET A 156 1.23 7.56 8.62
CA MET A 156 2.15 6.82 7.75
C MET A 156 3.53 7.48 7.77
N SER A 157 4.58 6.68 7.96
CA SER A 157 5.98 7.11 7.75
C SER A 157 6.46 6.66 6.37
N LEU A 158 7.07 7.58 5.62
CA LEU A 158 7.56 7.34 4.27
C LEU A 158 8.92 8.04 4.06
N ASN A 159 9.93 7.27 3.64
CA ASN A 159 11.19 7.83 3.17
C ASN A 159 11.03 8.41 1.76
N ILE A 160 11.44 9.67 1.55
CA ILE A 160 11.47 10.29 0.22
C ILE A 160 12.70 9.78 -0.52
N ASN A 161 12.51 8.78 -1.37
CA ASN A 161 13.53 8.32 -2.31
C ASN A 161 12.88 7.71 -3.57
N LEU A 162 13.68 7.51 -4.62
CA LEU A 162 13.19 6.98 -5.91
C LEU A 162 12.61 5.56 -5.79
N VAL A 163 13.16 4.74 -4.89
CA VAL A 163 12.69 3.37 -4.65
C VAL A 163 11.28 3.37 -4.07
N ASN A 164 11.02 4.24 -3.08
CA ASN A 164 9.71 4.39 -2.46
C ASN A 164 8.68 5.05 -3.38
N VAL A 165 9.10 6.04 -4.17
CA VAL A 165 8.24 6.60 -5.25
C VAL A 165 7.84 5.50 -6.23
N HIS A 166 8.77 4.63 -6.62
CA HIS A 166 8.47 3.49 -7.46
C HIS A 166 7.49 2.51 -6.80
N ARG A 167 7.62 2.22 -5.50
CA ARG A 167 6.66 1.39 -4.75
C ARG A 167 5.26 2.00 -4.70
N VAL A 168 5.14 3.30 -4.45
CA VAL A 168 3.85 4.02 -4.46
C VAL A 168 3.20 3.88 -5.83
N ILE A 169 3.97 4.08 -6.89
CA ILE A 169 3.49 3.92 -8.25
C ILE A 169 3.04 2.45 -8.51
N GLN A 170 3.80 1.44 -8.07
CA GLN A 170 3.41 0.04 -8.19
C GLN A 170 2.13 -0.33 -7.40
N ALA A 171 1.84 0.39 -6.31
CA ALA A 171 0.59 0.19 -5.55
C ALA A 171 -0.66 0.57 -6.38
N PHE A 172 -0.55 1.59 -7.24
CA PHE A 172 -1.62 1.97 -8.18
C PHE A 172 -1.56 1.21 -9.50
N PHE A 173 -0.38 0.76 -9.92
CA PHE A 173 -0.16 0.07 -11.19
C PHE A 173 0.56 -1.26 -10.93
N PRO A 174 -0.19 -2.34 -10.66
CA PRO A 174 0.40 -3.62 -10.29
C PRO A 174 1.43 -4.08 -11.34
N PRO A 175 2.66 -4.45 -10.93
CA PRO A 175 3.69 -4.93 -11.84
C PRO A 175 3.42 -6.38 -12.32
N GLU A 176 4.33 -6.92 -13.12
CA GLU A 176 4.26 -8.31 -13.59
C GLU A 176 4.24 -9.33 -12.43
N PRO A 177 3.67 -10.54 -12.61
CA PRO A 177 3.47 -11.48 -11.52
C PRO A 177 4.77 -11.90 -10.84
N GLU A 178 5.88 -11.91 -11.58
CA GLU A 178 7.21 -12.19 -11.04
C GLU A 178 7.62 -11.13 -10.02
N ILE A 179 7.44 -9.85 -10.35
CA ILE A 179 7.72 -8.73 -9.44
C ILE A 179 6.72 -8.72 -8.27
N MET A 180 5.43 -9.03 -8.52
CA MET A 180 4.45 -9.20 -7.44
C MET A 180 4.86 -10.30 -6.46
N ALA A 181 5.42 -11.41 -6.96
CA ALA A 181 5.84 -12.54 -6.14
C ALA A 181 7.08 -12.18 -5.32
N GLU A 182 8.01 -11.44 -5.92
CA GLU A 182 9.18 -10.88 -5.25
C GLU A 182 8.78 -9.93 -4.12
N ILE A 183 7.84 -9.00 -4.35
CA ILE A 183 7.32 -8.11 -3.30
C ILE A 183 6.73 -8.93 -2.13
N CYS A 184 5.93 -9.96 -2.43
CA CYS A 184 5.37 -10.83 -1.39
C CYS A 184 6.45 -11.62 -0.63
N HIS A 185 7.46 -12.13 -1.34
CA HIS A 185 8.60 -12.81 -0.75
C HIS A 185 9.37 -11.90 0.20
N ASN A 186 9.66 -10.68 -0.23
CA ASN A 186 10.37 -9.68 0.57
C ASN A 186 9.57 -9.32 1.83
N GLY A 187 8.25 -9.12 1.72
CA GLY A 187 7.40 -8.90 2.89
C GLY A 187 7.42 -10.06 3.89
N TYR A 188 7.45 -11.31 3.41
CA TYR A 188 7.62 -12.49 4.26
C TYR A 188 8.98 -12.48 4.95
N LYS A 189 10.06 -12.21 4.21
CA LYS A 189 11.43 -12.13 4.74
C LYS A 189 11.56 -11.03 5.80
N ASN A 190 11.04 -9.84 5.53
CA ASN A 190 11.07 -8.73 6.50
C ASN A 190 10.31 -9.09 7.78
N THR A 191 9.15 -9.75 7.65
CA THR A 191 8.39 -10.24 8.81
C THR A 191 9.18 -11.28 9.59
N LEU A 192 9.83 -12.24 8.92
CA LEU A 192 10.61 -13.29 9.59
C LEU A 192 11.79 -12.71 10.36
N VAL A 193 12.51 -11.76 9.76
CA VAL A 193 13.62 -11.04 10.40
C VAL A 193 13.12 -10.30 11.64
N PHE A 194 12.04 -9.52 11.52
CA PHE A 194 11.46 -8.83 12.66
C PHE A 194 11.08 -9.78 13.81
N LEU A 195 10.42 -10.90 13.49
CA LEU A 195 10.03 -11.88 14.51
C LEU A 195 11.24 -12.56 15.16
N LYS A 196 12.33 -12.77 14.41
CA LYS A 196 13.59 -13.32 14.95
C LYS A 196 14.29 -12.32 15.86
N ASP A 197 14.45 -11.08 15.41
CA ASP A 197 15.19 -10.03 16.12
C ASP A 197 14.49 -9.58 17.42
N ASN A 198 13.19 -9.85 17.54
CA ASN A 198 12.38 -9.57 18.73
C ASN A 198 12.01 -10.82 19.55
N ASP A 199 12.71 -11.95 19.33
CA ASP A 199 12.53 -13.20 20.07
C ASP A 199 11.08 -13.76 20.06
N PHE A 200 10.32 -13.47 19.00
CA PHE A 200 8.95 -14.00 18.82
C PHE A 200 8.92 -15.39 18.18
N LEU A 201 10.05 -15.89 17.67
CA LEU A 201 10.16 -17.23 17.10
C LEU A 201 10.78 -18.21 18.10
N HIS A 202 10.08 -19.30 18.39
CA HIS A 202 10.70 -20.47 19.02
C HIS A 202 11.55 -21.24 18.01
N ASP A 203 12.70 -21.78 18.45
CA ASP A 203 13.70 -22.49 17.63
C ASP A 203 13.11 -23.59 16.70
N SER A 204 12.03 -24.24 17.14
CA SER A 204 11.34 -25.30 16.38
C SER A 204 10.61 -24.79 15.12
N ILE A 205 10.11 -23.54 15.16
CA ILE A 205 9.40 -22.91 14.03
C ILE A 205 10.42 -22.40 13.01
N TYR A 206 11.51 -21.79 13.47
CA TYR A 206 12.58 -21.28 12.62
C TYR A 206 13.20 -22.40 11.77
N THR A 207 13.53 -23.53 12.41
CA THR A 207 14.10 -24.71 11.73
C THR A 207 13.18 -25.27 10.64
N LYS A 208 11.86 -25.27 10.85
CA LYS A 208 10.88 -25.75 9.86
C LYS A 208 10.73 -24.82 8.66
N VAL A 209 10.85 -23.50 8.86
CA VAL A 209 10.77 -22.50 7.79
C VAL A 209 11.98 -22.56 6.86
N VAL A 210 13.18 -22.82 7.41
CA VAL A 210 14.44 -22.85 6.64
C VAL A 210 14.60 -24.13 5.78
N LEU A 211 13.95 -25.24 6.16
CA LEU A 211 14.10 -26.53 5.48
C LEU A 211 13.29 -26.68 4.18
N ASP A 212 12.30 -25.83 3.93
CA ASP A 212 11.38 -25.88 2.78
C ASP A 212 11.94 -25.12 1.54
N LYS A 213 13.14 -25.51 1.05
CA LYS A 213 13.82 -24.85 -0.09
C LYS A 213 13.29 -25.31 -1.47
N CYS A 214 13.07 -24.38 -2.42
CA CYS A 214 12.91 -24.68 -3.87
C CYS A 214 13.83 -23.80 -4.75
N PRO A 215 14.23 -24.22 -5.96
CA PRO A 215 15.36 -23.61 -6.69
C PRO A 215 15.06 -22.36 -7.56
N TRP A 216 13.84 -21.81 -7.55
CA TRP A 216 13.38 -20.91 -8.63
C TRP A 216 13.90 -19.46 -8.57
N PHE A 217 14.25 -18.92 -7.40
CA PHE A 217 14.52 -17.47 -7.26
C PHE A 217 15.82 -16.97 -7.89
N ASN A 218 16.67 -17.84 -8.47
CA ASN A 218 18.00 -17.45 -8.96
C ASN A 218 18.05 -16.76 -10.34
N THR A 219 16.93 -16.37 -10.95
CA THR A 219 16.95 -15.97 -12.38
C THR A 219 16.71 -14.49 -12.67
N HIS A 220 16.42 -13.63 -11.68
CA HIS A 220 16.34 -12.18 -11.89
C HIS A 220 17.23 -11.41 -10.91
N ASN A 221 18.55 -11.64 -11.02
CA ASN A 221 19.52 -10.65 -10.60
C ASN A 221 19.42 -9.43 -11.54
N TYR A 222 18.57 -8.47 -11.20
CA TYR A 222 18.94 -7.09 -11.50
C TYR A 222 20.15 -6.77 -10.63
N GLN A 223 21.35 -7.02 -11.16
CA GLN A 223 22.58 -6.47 -10.63
C GLN A 223 22.47 -4.95 -10.66
N TRP A 224 22.03 -4.36 -9.55
CA TRP A 224 22.50 -3.03 -9.20
C TRP A 224 23.97 -3.20 -8.83
N GLN A 225 24.86 -2.77 -9.71
CA GLN A 225 26.28 -2.67 -9.41
C GLN A 225 26.47 -1.60 -8.34
N ASP A 226 26.41 -2.00 -7.07
CA ASP A 226 27.03 -1.27 -5.96
C ASP A 226 28.55 -1.46 -6.06
N ASN A 227 29.16 -0.86 -7.08
CA ASN A 227 30.60 -0.63 -7.09
C ASN A 227 30.84 0.56 -6.17
N ASN A 228 31.00 0.29 -4.87
CA ASN A 228 31.79 1.03 -3.86
C ASN A 228 31.24 0.73 -2.46
N ILE A 229 31.60 -0.44 -1.91
CA ILE A 229 31.44 -0.72 -0.48
C ILE A 229 32.85 -0.89 0.10
N GLU A 230 33.29 0.10 0.87
CA GLU A 230 34.37 -0.10 1.84
C GLU A 230 33.83 -0.90 3.05
N PRO A 231 34.61 -1.82 3.61
CA PRO A 231 34.15 -2.73 4.65
C PRO A 231 34.15 -2.01 6.01
N GLY A 232 32.97 -1.58 6.48
CA GLY A 232 32.87 -1.05 7.84
C GLY A 232 31.51 -0.51 8.22
N GLN A 233 30.55 -1.40 8.47
CA GLN A 233 29.60 -1.33 9.62
C GLN A 233 28.55 -2.45 9.47
N SER A 234 28.52 -3.33 10.47
CA SER A 234 27.73 -4.55 10.53
C SER A 234 26.26 -4.26 10.86
N GLY A 235 25.39 -4.30 9.84
CA GLY A 235 23.97 -4.64 10.03
C GLY A 235 23.78 -6.17 10.17
N PRO A 236 22.58 -6.68 10.50
CA PRO A 236 22.34 -8.11 10.63
C PRO A 236 22.47 -8.76 9.25
N VAL A 237 23.64 -9.35 8.98
CA VAL A 237 23.87 -10.15 7.78
C VAL A 237 23.21 -11.50 8.02
N LEU A 238 21.95 -11.64 7.62
CA LEU A 238 21.44 -12.96 7.28
C LEU A 238 22.22 -13.39 6.04
N ASP A 239 22.99 -14.46 6.20
CA ASP A 239 23.92 -15.00 5.21
C ASP A 239 23.25 -15.15 3.83
N ARG A 240 24.01 -14.97 2.75
CA ARG A 240 23.55 -14.91 1.34
C ARG A 240 23.07 -16.27 0.80
N GLN A 241 22.60 -17.16 1.66
CA GLN A 241 22.29 -18.57 1.38
C GLN A 241 20.81 -18.96 1.64
N ASP A 242 19.97 -18.00 2.03
CA ASP A 242 18.56 -18.20 2.41
C ASP A 242 17.58 -17.48 1.46
N ASP A 243 17.70 -17.72 0.16
CA ASP A 243 16.86 -17.09 -0.87
C ASP A 243 15.45 -17.71 -0.99
N ASN A 244 15.13 -18.76 -0.24
CA ASN A 244 13.84 -19.46 -0.34
C ASN A 244 13.20 -19.76 1.03
N LEU A 245 12.83 -18.70 1.74
CA LEU A 245 12.19 -18.78 3.06
C LEU A 245 10.66 -18.92 3.03
N LEU A 246 10.01 -18.72 1.88
CA LEU A 246 8.55 -18.84 1.76
C LEU A 246 8.09 -20.29 1.95
N PRO A 247 6.94 -20.57 2.60
CA PRO A 247 6.40 -21.94 2.63
C PRO A 247 6.08 -22.49 1.24
N VAL A 248 6.33 -23.78 1.00
CA VAL A 248 6.18 -24.44 -0.32
C VAL A 248 4.81 -24.21 -0.97
N TYR A 249 3.74 -24.18 -0.17
CA TYR A 249 2.39 -23.97 -0.68
C TYR A 249 2.17 -22.54 -1.21
N ILE A 250 2.85 -21.53 -0.65
CA ILE A 250 2.84 -20.15 -1.18
C ILE A 250 3.69 -20.06 -2.43
N GLN A 251 4.86 -20.69 -2.43
CA GLN A 251 5.74 -20.73 -3.60
C GLN A 251 5.00 -21.30 -4.82
N LYS A 252 4.25 -22.40 -4.65
CA LYS A 252 3.42 -23.01 -5.71
C LYS A 252 2.42 -22.02 -6.31
N VAL A 253 1.79 -21.19 -5.49
CA VAL A 253 0.86 -20.14 -5.95
C VAL A 253 1.58 -19.14 -6.85
N PHE A 254 2.74 -18.66 -6.41
CA PHE A 254 3.53 -17.70 -7.17
C PHE A 254 4.09 -18.29 -8.46
N CYS A 255 4.66 -19.51 -8.43
CA CYS A 255 5.12 -20.19 -9.63
C CYS A 255 4.00 -20.33 -10.67
N LYS A 256 2.81 -20.74 -10.25
CA LYS A 256 1.64 -20.86 -11.14
C LYS A 256 1.22 -19.50 -11.74
N ALA A 257 1.32 -18.43 -10.97
CA ALA A 257 0.98 -17.08 -11.43
C ALA A 257 2.01 -16.53 -12.43
N CYS A 258 3.29 -16.89 -12.29
CA CYS A 258 4.41 -16.46 -13.13
C CYS A 258 4.55 -17.23 -14.45
N VAL A 259 3.79 -18.32 -14.67
CA VAL A 259 3.82 -19.01 -15.97
C VAL A 259 3.25 -18.07 -17.05
N LYS A 260 4.14 -17.47 -17.83
CA LYS A 260 3.79 -16.62 -18.97
C LYS A 260 3.05 -17.45 -20.02
N LYS A 261 1.92 -16.93 -20.51
CA LYS A 261 1.36 -17.41 -21.78
C LYS A 261 2.23 -16.84 -22.91
N PRO A 262 2.63 -17.63 -23.92
CA PRO A 262 3.43 -17.11 -25.03
C PRO A 262 2.63 -16.01 -25.75
N GLY A 263 3.20 -14.81 -25.83
CA GLY A 263 2.64 -13.69 -26.61
C GLY A 263 2.53 -12.33 -25.92
N TRP A 264 2.92 -12.16 -24.65
CA TRP A 264 2.85 -10.86 -23.96
C TRP A 264 4.25 -10.21 -23.88
N THR A 265 4.44 -9.09 -24.60
CA THR A 265 5.66 -8.29 -24.58
C THR A 265 5.81 -7.58 -23.23
N SER A 266 7.04 -7.43 -22.71
CA SER A 266 7.27 -6.60 -21.51
C SER A 266 7.03 -5.14 -21.89
N GLU A 267 5.88 -4.60 -21.51
CA GLU A 267 5.52 -3.22 -21.80
C GLU A 267 6.31 -2.27 -20.89
N LEU A 268 6.92 -1.23 -21.46
CA LEU A 268 7.67 -0.24 -20.70
C LEU A 268 6.71 0.55 -19.80
N PHE A 269 6.77 0.28 -18.51
CA PHE A 269 5.97 0.89 -17.45
C PHE A 269 5.91 2.43 -17.53
N ALA A 270 7.02 3.07 -17.89
CA ALA A 270 7.12 4.52 -18.08
C ALA A 270 6.17 5.05 -19.18
N VAL A 271 5.96 4.28 -20.26
CA VAL A 271 5.08 4.68 -21.36
C VAL A 271 3.62 4.70 -20.90
N LYS A 272 3.19 3.75 -20.06
CA LYS A 272 1.83 3.73 -19.51
C LYS A 272 1.56 4.92 -18.60
N PHE A 273 2.49 5.23 -17.70
CA PHE A 273 2.36 6.38 -16.80
C PHE A 273 2.29 7.70 -17.58
N VAL A 274 3.16 7.88 -18.57
CA VAL A 274 3.13 9.05 -19.46
C VAL A 274 1.84 9.09 -20.28
N THR A 275 1.35 7.95 -20.78
CA THR A 275 0.09 7.87 -21.52
C THR A 275 -1.10 8.23 -20.64
N VAL A 276 -1.14 7.81 -19.37
CA VAL A 276 -2.20 8.20 -18.42
C VAL A 276 -2.17 9.71 -18.17
N ILE A 277 -0.99 10.30 -17.93
CA ILE A 277 -0.83 11.76 -17.78
C ILE A 277 -1.30 12.47 -19.06
N LEU A 278 -0.87 12.01 -20.22
CA LEU A 278 -1.26 12.59 -21.50
C LEU A 278 -2.76 12.46 -21.76
N VAL A 279 -3.39 11.33 -21.44
CA VAL A 279 -4.85 11.13 -21.57
C VAL A 279 -5.61 12.10 -20.65
N VAL A 280 -5.14 12.33 -19.41
CA VAL A 280 -5.70 13.36 -18.53
C VAL A 280 -5.54 14.76 -19.14
N CYS A 281 -4.44 15.03 -19.85
CA CYS A 281 -4.23 16.28 -20.57
C CYS A 281 -5.03 16.40 -21.89
N ILE A 282 -5.56 15.29 -22.44
CA ILE A 282 -6.33 15.24 -23.70
C ILE A 282 -7.85 15.26 -23.44
N LEU A 283 -8.31 14.93 -22.23
CA LEU A 283 -9.71 15.10 -21.85
C LEU A 283 -10.13 16.57 -22.03
N PRO A 284 -11.37 16.86 -22.48
CA PRO A 284 -11.85 18.22 -22.63
C PRO A 284 -11.57 19.00 -21.34
N VAL A 285 -11.03 20.20 -21.47
CA VAL A 285 -10.59 21.03 -20.33
C VAL A 285 -11.72 21.18 -19.33
N GLU A 286 -12.97 21.21 -19.79
CA GLU A 286 -14.19 21.27 -18.99
C GLU A 286 -14.40 20.03 -18.12
N VAL A 287 -14.09 18.83 -18.62
CA VAL A 287 -14.23 17.56 -17.88
C VAL A 287 -13.13 17.44 -16.83
N VAL A 288 -11.90 17.76 -17.20
CA VAL A 288 -10.76 17.80 -16.27
C VAL A 288 -11.02 18.86 -15.19
N TYR A 289 -11.49 20.04 -15.59
CA TYR A 289 -11.85 21.13 -14.71
C TYR A 289 -12.97 20.75 -13.74
N LEU A 290 -14.03 20.07 -14.21
CA LEU A 290 -15.11 19.59 -13.33
C LEU A 290 -14.67 18.47 -12.39
N MET A 291 -13.83 17.54 -12.86
CA MET A 291 -13.24 16.50 -12.01
C MET A 291 -12.33 17.11 -10.93
N LEU A 292 -11.47 18.05 -11.32
CA LEU A 292 -10.59 18.78 -10.41
C LEU A 292 -11.36 19.73 -9.49
N LEU A 293 -12.47 20.33 -9.92
CA LEU A 293 -13.35 21.13 -9.06
C LEU A 293 -14.08 20.27 -8.03
N ARG A 294 -14.57 19.10 -8.45
CA ARG A 294 -15.24 18.15 -7.54
C ARG A 294 -14.24 17.57 -6.55
N PHE A 295 -13.02 17.27 -7.01
CA PHE A 295 -11.91 16.85 -6.17
C PHE A 295 -11.40 17.98 -5.27
N SER A 296 -11.29 19.21 -5.76
CA SER A 296 -10.81 20.35 -4.97
C SER A 296 -11.85 20.80 -3.96
N GLY A 297 -13.14 20.80 -4.28
CA GLY A 297 -14.21 21.01 -3.31
C GLY A 297 -14.26 19.93 -2.22
N TRP A 298 -13.87 18.70 -2.57
CA TRP A 298 -13.66 17.61 -1.61
C TRP A 298 -12.40 17.83 -0.75
N MET A 299 -11.24 18.07 -1.37
CA MET A 299 -9.97 18.36 -0.70
C MET A 299 -10.06 19.58 0.21
N LEU A 300 -10.72 20.67 -0.21
CA LEU A 300 -10.85 21.89 0.58
C LEU A 300 -11.68 21.65 1.85
N LYS A 301 -12.68 20.75 1.79
CA LYS A 301 -13.47 20.30 2.95
C LYS A 301 -12.69 19.36 3.88
N MET A 302 -11.78 18.56 3.33
CA MET A 302 -10.85 17.75 4.12
C MET A 302 -9.78 18.61 4.80
N VAL A 303 -9.22 19.57 4.08
CA VAL A 303 -8.14 20.46 4.53
C VAL A 303 -8.66 21.52 5.52
N SER A 304 -9.93 21.96 5.41
CA SER A 304 -10.52 22.90 6.37
C SER A 304 -10.75 22.32 7.77
N GLY A 305 -10.77 21.00 7.92
CA GLY A 305 -10.77 20.29 9.20
C GLY A 305 -9.37 19.88 9.68
N CYS A 306 -8.32 20.16 8.89
CA CYS A 306 -6.97 19.70 9.14
C CYS A 306 -6.09 20.82 9.69
N GLU A 307 -5.48 20.58 10.85
CA GLU A 307 -4.59 21.50 11.59
C GLU A 307 -3.36 21.94 10.77
N ILE A 308 -3.10 21.24 9.67
CA ILE A 308 -2.13 21.58 8.61
C ILE A 308 -2.37 23.00 8.06
N THR A 309 -3.62 23.49 8.01
CA THR A 309 -3.89 24.87 7.56
C THR A 309 -3.40 25.92 8.55
N SER A 310 -3.35 25.65 9.85
CA SER A 310 -2.79 26.58 10.84
C SER A 310 -1.27 26.60 10.74
N GLN A 311 -0.65 25.43 10.59
CA GLN A 311 0.81 25.30 10.47
C GLN A 311 1.33 25.87 9.16
N ILE A 312 0.70 25.61 8.02
CA ILE A 312 1.08 26.21 6.73
C ILE A 312 0.85 27.72 6.74
N LYS A 313 -0.26 28.21 7.31
CA LYS A 313 -0.46 29.66 7.48
C LYS A 313 0.62 30.27 8.37
N ALA A 314 0.98 29.62 9.48
CA ALA A 314 2.05 30.09 10.36
C ALA A 314 3.43 30.09 9.67
N LEU A 315 3.75 29.07 8.87
CA LEU A 315 5.01 28.94 8.15
C LEU A 315 5.13 29.94 6.99
N VAL A 316 4.02 30.20 6.30
CA VAL A 316 3.91 31.24 5.26
C VAL A 316 3.99 32.63 5.91
N TRP A 317 3.34 32.86 7.05
CA TRP A 317 3.39 34.13 7.78
C TRP A 317 4.78 34.41 8.36
N MET A 318 5.47 33.39 8.90
CA MET A 318 6.87 33.52 9.35
C MET A 318 7.81 33.87 8.19
N LYS A 319 7.72 33.17 7.04
CA LYS A 319 8.53 33.51 5.85
C LYS A 319 8.23 34.88 5.26
N LEU A 320 6.98 35.35 5.32
CA LEU A 320 6.60 36.69 4.88
C LEU A 320 7.07 37.76 5.87
N SER A 321 7.13 37.46 7.16
CA SER A 321 7.67 38.37 8.18
C SER A 321 9.20 38.52 8.08
N GLU A 322 9.95 37.45 7.82
CA GLU A 322 11.41 37.50 7.60
C GLU A 322 11.78 38.37 6.39
N LYS A 323 11.00 38.29 5.30
CA LYS A 323 11.19 39.16 4.12
C LYS A 323 10.83 40.62 4.36
N ARG A 324 9.98 40.93 5.34
CA ARG A 324 9.63 42.31 5.70
C ARG A 324 10.71 42.96 6.58
N PHE A 325 11.40 42.18 7.42
CA PHE A 325 12.47 42.70 8.28
C PHE A 325 13.83 42.84 7.59
N SER A 326 14.06 42.17 6.46
CA SER A 326 15.28 42.34 5.65
C SER A 326 15.26 43.57 4.72
N HIS A 327 14.14 44.29 4.62
CA HIS A 327 14.02 45.54 3.84
C HIS A 327 13.97 46.82 4.70
N CYS A 328 14.07 46.72 6.03
CA CYS A 328 14.17 47.89 6.93
C CYS A 328 15.57 48.08 7.54
N LYS A 329 16.58 47.35 7.04
CA LYS A 329 18.00 47.58 7.36
C LYS A 329 18.81 47.71 6.07
N SER A 330 18.63 48.84 5.39
CA SER A 330 19.64 49.41 4.49
C SER A 330 19.56 50.92 4.57
#